data_AF-D9ZJ16-F1
#
_entry.id   AF-D9ZJ16-F1
#
_cell.length_a   1.000
_cell.length_b   1.000
_cell.length_c   1.000
_cell.angle_alpha   90.00
_cell.angle_beta   90.00
_cell.angle_gamma   90.00
#
_symmetry.space_group_name_H-M   'P 1'
#
loop_
_entity.id
_entity.type
_entity.pdbx_description
1 polymer ?
#
loop_
_entity_poly.entity_id
_entity_poly.type
_entity_poly.pdbx_seq_one_letter_code
_entity_poly.pdbx_strand_id
1 'polypeptide(L)'
;MDSTTNEGASSSSSSSYTHSWTYDVFLSFRGEDTRYNFVGHLYNNLVQKGFKTFIDDEALKRGEEISSALLKAIEQSRISVVVFSENYASSRWCLDELVHIFHCKEQLQQMVFPVFYKVDPSDVRNQRKSFGKALVDHESKLKDNMDKVLRWRETLTKAANLSGWSFLADGYFSDLYVLISFNS
;
A
#
# COMPACT_ATOMS: atom_id res chain seq x y z
N MET A 1 -49.30 -28.87 -35.88
CA MET A 1 -49.07 -27.96 -34.74
C MET A 1 -47.78 -28.42 -34.10
N ASP A 2 -46.67 -27.82 -34.53
CA ASP A 2 -45.37 -28.04 -33.90
C ASP A 2 -44.87 -26.64 -33.53
N SER A 3 -44.84 -26.37 -32.23
CA SER A 3 -44.46 -25.08 -31.67
C SER A 3 -43.13 -25.27 -30.98
N THR A 4 -42.05 -25.05 -31.72
CA THR A 4 -40.69 -25.03 -31.17
C THR A 4 -40.45 -23.68 -30.50
N THR A 5 -40.40 -23.66 -29.17
CA THR A 5 -40.02 -22.49 -28.36
C THR A 5 -38.50 -22.32 -28.41
N ASN A 6 -38.06 -21.19 -28.97
CA ASN A 6 -36.65 -20.80 -29.03
C ASN A 6 -36.33 -19.97 -27.76
N GLU A 7 -35.60 -20.55 -26.81
CA GLU A 7 -35.13 -19.82 -25.63
C GLU A 7 -34.01 -18.87 -26.02
N GLY A 8 -34.29 -17.57 -25.94
CA GLY A 8 -33.30 -16.52 -26.12
C GLY A 8 -32.32 -16.50 -24.95
N ALA A 9 -31.08 -16.91 -25.22
CA ALA A 9 -29.97 -16.73 -24.30
C ALA A 9 -29.76 -15.24 -24.03
N SER A 10 -30.04 -14.81 -22.79
CA SER A 10 -29.74 -13.46 -22.32
C SER A 10 -28.23 -13.32 -22.17
N SER A 11 -27.59 -12.60 -23.10
CA SER A 11 -26.18 -12.22 -22.97
C SER A 11 -26.05 -11.20 -21.84
N SER A 12 -25.58 -11.65 -20.68
CA SER A 12 -25.13 -10.77 -19.62
C SER A 12 -23.86 -10.06 -20.09
N SER A 13 -24.00 -8.81 -20.51
CA SER A 13 -22.86 -7.92 -20.75
C SER A 13 -22.17 -7.67 -19.41
N SER A 14 -21.11 -8.41 -19.14
CA SER A 14 -20.17 -8.07 -18.07
C SER A 14 -19.56 -6.71 -18.41
N SER A 15 -20.02 -5.67 -17.74
CA SER A 15 -19.36 -4.38 -17.73
C SER A 15 -18.01 -4.55 -17.04
N SER A 16 -16.99 -4.87 -17.83
CA SER A 16 -15.60 -4.75 -17.39
C SER A 16 -15.35 -3.27 -17.15
N TYR A 17 -15.42 -2.85 -15.88
CA TYR A 17 -14.88 -1.58 -15.46
C TYR A 17 -13.38 -1.62 -15.73
N THR A 18 -12.97 -1.18 -16.92
CA THR A 18 -11.57 -0.90 -17.20
C THR A 18 -11.24 0.36 -16.40
N HIS A 19 -10.90 0.17 -15.12
CA HIS A 19 -10.42 1.26 -14.27
C HIS A 19 -9.16 1.80 -14.94
N SER A 20 -9.24 3.01 -15.50
CA SER A 20 -8.11 3.63 -16.16
C SER A 20 -7.15 4.16 -15.11
N TRP A 21 -6.12 3.38 -14.82
CA TRP A 21 -5.07 3.77 -13.90
C TRP A 21 -4.30 4.97 -14.45
N THR A 22 -4.14 6.02 -13.65
CA THR A 22 -3.30 7.18 -14.00
C THR A 22 -1.84 6.92 -13.69
N TYR A 23 -1.54 6.13 -12.66
CA TYR A 23 -0.21 5.73 -12.25
C TYR A 23 -0.10 4.20 -12.28
N ASP A 24 1.09 3.71 -12.60
CA ASP A 24 1.39 2.30 -12.50
C ASP A 24 1.62 1.90 -11.04
N VAL A 25 2.33 2.75 -10.29
CA VAL A 25 2.78 2.45 -8.93
C VAL A 25 2.58 3.65 -8.01
N PHE A 26 2.01 3.41 -6.84
CA PHE A 26 2.03 4.28 -5.67
C PHE A 26 3.05 3.75 -4.67
N LEU A 27 3.98 4.59 -4.20
CA LEU A 27 4.92 4.25 -3.12
C LEU A 27 4.45 4.89 -1.81
N SER A 28 4.05 4.07 -0.84
CA SER A 28 3.80 4.48 0.55
C SER A 28 4.98 4.08 1.42
N PHE A 29 5.52 5.01 2.21
CA PHE A 29 6.73 4.79 2.99
C PHE A 29 6.89 5.84 4.07
N ARG A 30 7.70 5.52 5.09
CA ARG A 30 8.12 6.50 6.08
C ARG A 30 9.26 7.35 5.51
N GLY A 31 8.98 8.64 5.29
CA GLY A 31 9.94 9.55 4.66
C GLY A 31 11.24 9.72 5.43
N GLU A 32 11.16 9.78 6.76
CA GLU A 32 12.35 9.90 7.64
C GLU A 32 13.28 8.69 7.55
N ASP A 33 12.74 7.50 7.34
CA ASP A 33 13.52 6.26 7.36
C ASP A 33 14.18 5.99 6.00
N THR A 34 13.43 6.23 4.91
CA THR A 34 13.75 5.60 3.61
C THR A 34 13.83 6.51 2.39
N ARG A 35 13.47 7.80 2.49
CA ARG A 35 13.35 8.72 1.33
C ARG A 35 14.61 8.77 0.46
N TYR A 36 15.75 9.05 1.08
CA TYR A 36 17.00 9.34 0.36
C TYR A 36 17.88 8.11 0.16
N ASN A 37 17.41 6.92 0.56
CA ASN A 37 18.11 5.66 0.39
C ASN A 37 17.27 4.70 -0.48
N PHE A 38 16.76 3.62 0.10
CA PHE A 38 15.97 2.57 -0.51
C PHE A 38 14.82 3.09 -1.40
N VAL A 39 13.94 3.95 -0.89
CA VAL A 39 12.78 4.42 -1.67
C VAL A 39 13.21 5.31 -2.83
N GLY A 40 14.22 6.16 -2.63
CA GLY A 40 14.79 6.99 -3.69
C GLY A 40 15.37 6.14 -4.84
N HIS A 41 16.09 5.06 -4.51
CA HIS A 41 16.60 4.13 -5.52
C HIS A 41 15.45 3.38 -6.22
N LEU A 42 14.49 2.84 -5.47
CA LEU A 42 13.33 2.14 -6.01
C LEU A 42 12.52 3.02 -6.97
N TYR A 43 12.25 4.27 -6.59
CA TYR A 43 11.56 5.24 -7.43
C TYR A 43 12.31 5.50 -8.74
N ASN A 44 13.61 5.80 -8.65
CA ASN A 44 14.42 6.06 -9.85
C ASN A 44 14.46 4.85 -10.78
N ASN A 45 14.57 3.65 -10.22
CA ASN A 45 14.59 2.41 -10.98
C ASN A 45 13.24 2.11 -11.66
N LEU A 46 12.12 2.37 -10.99
CA LEU A 46 10.77 2.28 -11.57
C LEU A 46 10.60 3.23 -12.75
N VAL A 47 10.97 4.50 -12.57
CA VAL A 47 10.89 5.53 -13.63
C VAL A 47 11.79 5.19 -14.81
N GLN A 48 13.02 4.73 -14.56
CA GLN A 48 13.94 4.28 -15.61
C GLN A 48 13.41 3.08 -16.41
N LYS A 49 12.57 2.24 -15.80
CA LYS A 49 11.88 1.13 -16.46
C LYS A 49 10.58 1.53 -17.16
N GLY A 50 10.21 2.81 -17.09
CA GLY A 50 9.03 3.36 -17.77
C GLY A 50 7.75 3.30 -16.94
N PHE A 51 7.81 2.92 -15.66
CA PHE A 51 6.63 2.95 -14.79
C PHE A 51 6.34 4.39 -14.35
N LYS A 52 5.11 4.84 -14.55
CA LYS A 52 4.62 6.11 -14.04
C LYS A 52 4.32 5.97 -12.55
N THR A 53 5.28 6.36 -11.72
CA THR A 53 5.24 6.18 -10.27
C THR A 53 4.88 7.47 -9.54
N PHE A 54 3.93 7.39 -8.61
CA PHE A 54 3.65 8.42 -7.60
C PHE A 54 4.37 8.06 -6.30
N ILE A 55 5.04 9.04 -5.68
CA ILE A 55 5.75 8.87 -4.41
C ILE A 55 5.06 9.69 -3.32
N ASP A 56 4.73 9.07 -2.19
CA ASP A 56 4.21 9.81 -1.05
C ASP A 56 5.30 10.65 -0.38
N ASP A 57 5.39 11.93 -0.73
CA ASP A 57 6.35 12.83 -0.09
C ASP A 57 5.84 13.39 1.25
N GLU A 58 5.91 12.59 2.32
CA GLU A 58 5.52 13.02 3.69
C GLU A 58 6.19 14.33 4.15
N ALA A 59 7.39 14.67 3.66
CA ALA A 59 8.16 15.84 4.11
C ALA A 59 7.54 17.17 3.66
N LEU A 60 6.76 17.16 2.58
CA LEU A 60 6.08 18.34 2.06
C LEU A 60 4.70 18.55 2.69
N LYS A 61 4.20 17.59 3.47
CA LYS A 61 2.84 17.60 4.02
C LYS A 61 2.84 18.04 5.48
N ARG A 62 2.91 19.36 5.68
CA ARG A 62 2.60 19.98 6.98
C ARG A 62 1.09 19.99 7.20
N GLY A 63 0.53 18.92 7.77
CA GLY A 63 -0.88 18.84 8.14
C GLY A 63 -1.25 17.50 8.77
N GLU A 64 -2.32 17.47 9.58
CA GLU A 64 -2.79 16.25 10.27
C GLU A 64 -3.70 15.36 9.41
N GLU A 65 -4.15 15.83 8.23
CA GLU A 65 -5.14 15.15 7.38
C GLU A 65 -4.61 14.81 5.99
N ILE A 66 -4.91 13.57 5.54
CA ILE A 66 -4.57 13.10 4.20
C ILE A 66 -5.18 14.02 3.14
N SER A 67 -4.32 14.63 2.33
CA SER A 67 -4.78 15.50 1.24
C SER A 67 -5.63 14.71 0.24
N SER A 68 -6.71 15.30 -0.25
CA SER A 68 -7.57 14.69 -1.29
C SER A 68 -6.80 14.30 -2.56
N ALA A 69 -5.75 15.05 -2.91
CA ALA A 69 -4.87 14.72 -4.03
C ALA A 69 -4.11 13.40 -3.82
N LEU A 70 -3.73 13.10 -2.59
CA LEU A 70 -3.05 11.85 -2.26
C LEU A 70 -3.99 10.65 -2.31
N LEU A 71 -5.19 10.77 -1.71
CA LEU A 71 -6.21 9.71 -1.79
C LEU A 71 -6.53 9.39 -3.25
N LYS A 72 -6.71 10.41 -4.09
CA LYS A 72 -6.87 10.23 -5.54
C LYS A 72 -5.68 9.56 -6.20
N ALA A 73 -4.45 9.90 -5.81
CA ALA A 73 -3.28 9.22 -6.35
C ALA A 73 -3.27 7.72 -6.00
N ILE A 74 -3.68 7.35 -4.79
CA ILE A 74 -3.86 5.95 -4.38
C ILE A 74 -4.93 5.28 -5.22
N GLU A 75 -6.13 5.86 -5.31
CA GLU A 75 -7.26 5.34 -6.10
C GLU A 75 -6.91 5.18 -7.59
N GLN A 76 -6.10 6.09 -8.14
CA GLN A 76 -5.70 6.09 -9.54
C GLN A 76 -4.42 5.28 -9.83
N SER A 77 -3.88 4.57 -8.84
CA SER A 77 -2.70 3.72 -9.01
C SER A 77 -3.07 2.26 -9.21
N ARG A 78 -2.47 1.59 -10.19
CA ARG A 78 -2.69 0.15 -10.41
C ARG A 78 -2.13 -0.71 -9.28
N ILE A 79 -1.02 -0.26 -8.70
CA ILE A 79 -0.23 -0.99 -7.71
C ILE A 79 0.10 -0.05 -6.56
N SER A 80 -0.03 -0.52 -5.33
CA SER A 80 0.54 0.12 -4.15
C SER A 80 1.68 -0.71 -3.59
N VAL A 81 2.89 -0.14 -3.54
CA VAL A 81 4.03 -0.72 -2.83
C VAL A 81 4.14 -0.02 -1.48
N VAL A 82 4.05 -0.81 -0.40
CA VAL A 82 4.11 -0.30 0.98
C VAL A 82 5.44 -0.69 1.59
N VAL A 83 6.31 0.29 1.87
CA VAL A 83 7.63 0.07 2.46
C VAL A 83 7.56 0.24 3.97
N PHE A 84 7.34 -0.88 4.66
CA PHE A 84 7.42 -0.95 6.11
C PHE A 84 8.87 -0.79 6.56
N SER A 85 9.09 0.20 7.42
CA SER A 85 10.38 0.55 8.04
C SER A 85 10.18 0.74 9.54
N GLU A 86 11.28 0.89 10.28
CA GLU A 86 11.26 0.86 11.76
C GLU A 86 10.23 1.83 12.36
N ASN A 87 10.11 3.04 11.81
CA ASN A 87 9.24 4.09 12.34
C ASN A 87 7.95 4.28 11.54
N TYR A 88 7.60 3.37 10.62
CA TYR A 88 6.39 3.48 9.79
C TYR A 88 5.13 3.72 10.63
N ALA A 89 4.89 2.89 11.65
CA ALA A 89 3.71 3.00 12.50
C ALA A 89 3.71 4.22 13.44
N SER A 90 4.83 4.94 13.57
CA SER A 90 4.85 6.20 14.34
C SER A 90 4.11 7.33 13.62
N SER A 91 4.03 7.26 12.28
CA SER A 91 3.31 8.22 11.45
C SER A 91 1.83 7.84 11.35
N ARG A 92 0.95 8.68 11.94
CA ARG A 92 -0.52 8.54 11.76
C ARG A 92 -0.89 8.57 10.27
N TRP A 93 -0.13 9.33 9.49
CA TRP A 93 -0.30 9.46 8.05
C TRP A 93 -0.06 8.12 7.33
N CYS A 94 1.12 7.52 7.50
CA CYS A 94 1.45 6.19 6.97
C CYS A 94 0.39 5.13 7.31
N LEU A 95 -0.20 5.19 8.51
CA LEU A 95 -1.24 4.27 8.95
C LEU A 95 -2.60 4.54 8.29
N ASP A 96 -2.99 5.80 8.16
CA ASP A 96 -4.22 6.19 7.45
C ASP A 96 -4.14 5.90 5.95
N GLU A 97 -2.97 6.11 5.33
CA GLU A 97 -2.71 5.72 3.95
C GLU A 97 -2.85 4.22 3.76
N LEU A 98 -2.26 3.42 4.64
CA LEU A 98 -2.33 1.98 4.56
C LEU A 98 -3.78 1.47 4.62
N VAL A 99 -4.61 2.06 5.49
CA VAL A 99 -6.04 1.77 5.55
C VAL A 99 -6.73 2.08 4.22
N HIS A 100 -6.43 3.24 3.62
CA HIS A 100 -7.04 3.63 2.35
C HIS A 100 -6.55 2.76 1.16
N ILE A 101 -5.27 2.37 1.15
CA ILE A 101 -4.73 1.40 0.18
C ILE A 101 -5.50 0.08 0.27
N PHE A 102 -5.78 -0.42 1.48
CA PHE A 102 -6.55 -1.64 1.65
C PHE A 102 -8.02 -1.49 1.26
N HIS A 103 -8.61 -0.32 1.45
CA HIS A 103 -9.91 -0.01 0.88
C HIS A 103 -9.89 -0.08 -0.66
N CYS A 104 -8.89 0.54 -1.31
CA CYS A 104 -8.73 0.48 -2.77
C CYS A 104 -8.44 -0.95 -3.27
N LYS A 105 -7.68 -1.73 -2.51
CA LYS A 105 -7.44 -3.16 -2.80
C LYS A 105 -8.76 -3.94 -2.88
N GLU A 106 -9.65 -3.71 -1.93
CA GLU A 106 -10.94 -4.41 -1.83
C GLU A 106 -11.96 -3.89 -2.85
N GLN A 107 -12.04 -2.57 -3.07
CA GLN A 107 -13.06 -1.96 -3.94
C GLN A 107 -12.66 -1.85 -5.42
N LEU A 108 -11.38 -1.59 -5.69
CA LEU A 108 -10.85 -1.30 -7.04
C LEU A 108 -9.97 -2.42 -7.58
N GLN A 109 -9.83 -3.53 -6.84
CA GLN A 109 -8.95 -4.65 -7.18
C GLN A 109 -7.48 -4.24 -7.37
N GLN A 110 -7.06 -3.15 -6.70
CA GLN A 110 -5.68 -2.68 -6.71
C GLN A 110 -4.74 -3.79 -6.18
N MET A 111 -3.56 -3.94 -6.79
CA MET A 111 -2.53 -4.84 -6.27
C MET A 111 -1.74 -4.17 -5.15
N VAL A 112 -1.43 -4.90 -4.09
CA VAL A 112 -0.68 -4.37 -2.94
C VAL A 112 0.52 -5.28 -2.70
N PHE A 113 1.72 -4.70 -2.68
CA PHE A 113 2.95 -5.42 -2.39
C PHE A 113 3.67 -4.81 -1.18
N PRO A 114 3.73 -5.54 -0.05
CA PRO A 114 4.51 -5.09 1.09
C PRO A 114 6.01 -5.34 0.87
N VAL A 115 6.82 -4.37 1.29
CA VAL A 115 8.27 -4.43 1.38
C VAL A 115 8.65 -4.18 2.84
N PHE A 116 9.39 -5.11 3.44
CA PHE A 116 9.84 -5.04 4.82
C PHE A 116 11.31 -4.62 4.85
N TYR A 117 11.56 -3.33 5.01
CA TYR A 117 12.90 -2.74 5.01
C TYR A 117 13.46 -2.66 6.43
N LYS A 118 14.48 -3.47 6.72
CA LYS A 118 15.14 -3.59 8.02
C LYS A 118 14.19 -3.89 9.20
N VAL A 119 13.04 -4.49 8.90
CA VAL A 119 12.03 -4.89 9.89
C VAL A 119 11.59 -6.32 9.61
N ASP A 120 11.38 -7.09 10.67
CA ASP A 120 10.85 -8.45 10.55
C ASP A 120 9.35 -8.38 10.19
N PRO A 121 8.88 -9.07 9.13
CA PRO A 121 7.46 -9.12 8.80
C PRO A 121 6.57 -9.58 9.98
N SER A 122 7.08 -10.43 10.86
CA SER A 122 6.38 -10.89 12.06
C SER A 122 6.22 -9.79 13.11
N ASP A 123 7.13 -8.81 13.16
CA ASP A 123 7.00 -7.65 14.05
C ASP A 123 5.90 -6.70 13.52
N VAL A 124 5.77 -6.54 12.20
CA VAL A 124 4.66 -5.79 11.58
C VAL A 124 3.33 -6.53 11.79
N ARG A 125 3.29 -7.85 11.52
CA ARG A 125 2.09 -8.69 11.62
C ARG A 125 1.51 -8.77 13.02
N ASN A 126 2.38 -8.86 14.03
CA ASN A 126 1.96 -9.01 15.43
C ASN A 126 2.13 -7.72 16.22
N GLN A 127 2.42 -6.60 15.54
CA GLN A 127 2.65 -5.28 16.13
C GLN A 127 3.60 -5.33 17.34
N ARG A 128 4.81 -5.88 17.14
CA ARG A 128 5.86 -5.97 18.16
C ARG A 128 6.89 -4.85 17.99
N LYS A 129 7.82 -4.73 18.94
CA LYS A 129 8.92 -3.74 18.92
C LYS A 129 8.42 -2.32 18.63
N SER A 130 9.01 -1.63 17.65
CA SER A 130 8.67 -0.25 17.29
C SER A 130 7.21 -0.08 16.89
N PHE A 131 6.63 -1.05 16.17
CA PHE A 131 5.22 -1.02 15.76
C PHE A 131 4.28 -1.07 16.95
N GLY A 132 4.55 -1.97 17.90
CA GLY A 132 3.76 -2.10 19.13
C GLY A 132 3.83 -0.84 19.98
N LYS A 133 5.04 -0.31 20.20
CA LYS A 133 5.24 0.93 20.95
C LYS A 133 4.49 2.11 20.32
N ALA A 134 4.61 2.28 18.99
CA ALA A 134 3.94 3.36 18.28
C ALA A 134 2.41 3.30 18.40
N LEU A 135 1.83 2.10 18.32
CA LEU A 135 0.38 1.94 18.45
C LEU A 135 -0.11 2.22 19.87
N VAL A 136 0.62 1.80 20.91
CA VAL A 136 0.31 2.16 22.31
C VAL A 136 0.38 3.69 22.51
N ASP A 137 1.39 4.33 21.93
CA ASP A 137 1.51 5.79 21.97
C ASP A 137 0.30 6.46 21.30
N HIS A 138 -0.19 5.93 20.17
CA HIS A 138 -1.39 6.44 19.52
C HIS A 138 -2.67 6.19 20.32
N GLU A 139 -2.85 5.03 20.95
CA GLU A 139 -3.99 4.74 21.84
C GLU A 139 -4.06 5.75 22.98
N SER A 140 -2.90 6.12 23.55
CA SER A 140 -2.84 7.11 24.62
C SER A 140 -3.27 8.52 24.18
N LYS A 141 -3.01 8.88 22.91
CA LYS A 141 -3.31 10.18 22.30
C LYS A 141 -4.72 10.25 21.71
N LEU A 142 -5.31 9.11 21.34
CA LEU A 142 -6.58 9.00 20.62
C LEU A 142 -7.64 8.26 21.46
N LYS A 143 -7.70 8.53 22.77
CA LYS A 143 -8.59 7.83 23.70
C LYS A 143 -10.06 7.81 23.26
N ASP A 144 -10.52 8.87 22.60
CA ASP A 144 -11.90 8.99 22.12
C ASP A 144 -12.12 8.38 20.71
N ASN A 145 -11.08 7.81 20.10
CA ASN A 145 -11.12 7.25 18.74
C ASN A 145 -10.33 5.93 18.65
N MET A 146 -10.57 5.03 19.60
CA MET A 146 -9.94 3.72 19.65
C MET A 146 -10.24 2.87 18.40
N ASP A 147 -11.41 3.04 17.78
CA ASP A 147 -11.79 2.38 16.52
C ASP A 147 -10.82 2.68 15.38
N LYS A 148 -10.18 3.86 15.39
CA LYS A 148 -9.15 4.20 14.42
C LYS A 148 -7.89 3.36 14.62
N VAL A 149 -7.45 3.20 15.87
CA VAL A 149 -6.25 2.39 16.17
C VAL A 149 -6.50 0.91 15.92
N LEU A 150 -7.71 0.40 16.21
CA LEU A 150 -8.10 -0.96 15.88
C LEU A 150 -8.01 -1.22 14.37
N ARG A 151 -8.54 -0.31 13.54
CA ARG A 151 -8.40 -0.40 12.08
C ARG A 151 -6.94 -0.41 11.62
N TRP A 152 -6.08 0.43 12.22
CA TRP A 152 -4.65 0.40 11.91
C TRP A 152 -4.00 -0.96 12.24
N ARG A 153 -4.31 -1.54 13.41
CA ARG A 153 -3.83 -2.87 13.83
C ARG A 153 -4.25 -3.97 12.86
N GLU A 154 -5.53 -3.97 12.48
CA GLU A 154 -6.09 -4.93 11.54
C GLU A 154 -5.41 -4.81 10.17
N THR A 155 -5.28 -3.60 9.64
CA THR A 155 -4.68 -3.40 8.31
C THR A 155 -3.19 -3.70 8.29
N LEU A 156 -2.42 -3.38 9.34
CA LEU A 156 -1.01 -3.81 9.47
C LEU A 156 -0.90 -5.35 9.43
N THR A 157 -1.78 -6.05 10.15
CA THR A 157 -1.83 -7.51 10.16
C THR A 157 -2.16 -8.06 8.76
N LYS A 158 -3.19 -7.51 8.10
CA LYS A 158 -3.57 -7.90 6.73
C LYS A 158 -2.42 -7.67 5.74
N ALA A 159 -1.76 -6.51 5.81
CA ALA A 159 -0.62 -6.17 4.96
C ALA A 159 0.56 -7.11 5.15
N ALA A 160 0.90 -7.44 6.39
CA ALA A 160 1.99 -8.36 6.71
C ALA A 160 1.68 -9.84 6.41
N ASN A 161 0.45 -10.14 6.00
CA ASN A 161 0.03 -11.47 5.52
C ASN A 161 0.05 -11.59 3.99
N LEU A 162 0.24 -10.48 3.26
CA LEU A 162 0.44 -10.54 1.81
C LEU A 162 1.85 -11.02 1.48
N SER A 163 2.00 -11.68 0.32
CA SER A 163 3.31 -12.01 -0.24
C SER A 163 4.07 -10.73 -0.58
N GLY A 164 5.32 -10.65 -0.17
CA GLY A 164 6.17 -9.48 -0.39
C GLY A 164 7.65 -9.79 -0.15
N TRP A 165 8.46 -8.75 0.03
CA TRP A 165 9.93 -8.87 0.11
C TRP A 165 10.47 -8.37 1.43
N SER A 166 11.46 -9.06 2.00
CA SER A 166 12.09 -8.68 3.25
C SER A 166 13.58 -8.40 3.05
N PHE A 167 14.05 -7.26 3.56
CA PHE A 167 15.41 -6.74 3.44
C PHE A 167 15.98 -6.49 4.84
N LEU A 168 16.38 -7.57 5.53
CA LEU A 168 16.77 -7.54 6.96
C LEU A 168 18.25 -7.15 7.24
N ALA A 169 19.09 -7.01 6.21
CA ALA A 169 20.52 -6.70 6.35
C ALA A 169 20.96 -5.63 5.35
N ASP A 170 22.12 -5.00 5.59
CA ASP A 170 22.79 -4.02 4.70
C ASP A 170 23.34 -4.64 3.39
N GLY A 171 22.85 -5.83 3.02
CA GLY A 171 23.26 -6.49 1.78
C GLY A 171 22.81 -5.66 0.59
N TYR A 172 23.77 -5.18 -0.22
CA TYR A 172 23.53 -4.62 -1.53
C TYR A 172 22.68 -5.59 -2.36
N PHE A 173 21.38 -5.39 -2.40
CA PHE A 173 20.46 -6.17 -3.22
C PHE A 173 19.48 -5.25 -3.92
N SER A 174 19.44 -5.44 -5.24
CA SER A 174 18.84 -4.54 -6.21
C SER A 174 17.32 -4.50 -6.12
N ASP A 175 16.76 -3.30 -6.20
CA ASP A 175 15.34 -3.01 -6.47
C ASP A 175 14.77 -3.80 -7.66
N LEU A 176 15.64 -4.39 -8.48
CA LEU A 176 15.35 -5.35 -9.54
C LEU A 176 14.38 -6.48 -9.11
N TYR A 177 14.42 -6.96 -7.86
CA TYR A 177 13.50 -8.01 -7.41
C TYR A 177 12.07 -7.54 -7.28
N VAL A 178 11.86 -6.30 -6.81
CA VAL A 178 10.52 -5.68 -6.78
C VAL A 178 10.04 -5.44 -8.23
N LEU A 179 10.96 -5.05 -9.13
CA LEU A 179 10.67 -4.82 -10.54
C LEU A 179 10.33 -6.09 -11.34
N ILE A 180 10.88 -7.26 -10.98
CA ILE A 180 10.60 -8.53 -11.67
C ILE A 180 9.10 -8.86 -11.56
N SER A 181 8.47 -8.60 -10.41
CA SER A 181 7.03 -8.85 -10.23
C SER A 181 6.11 -7.90 -10.98
N PHE A 182 6.63 -6.84 -11.58
CA PHE A 182 5.83 -6.00 -12.49
C PHE A 182 5.87 -6.49 -13.94
N ASN A 183 6.74 -7.45 -14.28
CA ASN A 183 6.92 -7.97 -15.63
C ASN A 183 6.52 -9.46 -15.80
N SER A 184 6.15 -10.15 -14.71
CA SER A 184 5.68 -11.54 -14.67
C SER A 184 4.18 -11.62 -14.47
#